data_AF-Q8I318-F1
#
_entry.id   AF-Q8I318-F1
#
_cell.length_a   1.000
_cell.length_b   1.000
_cell.length_c   1.000
_cell.angle_alpha   90.00
_cell.angle_beta   90.00
_cell.angle_gamma   90.00
#
_symmetry.space_group_name_H-M   'P 1'
#
loop_
_entity.id
_entity.type
_entity.pdbx_description
1 polymer ?
#
loop_
_entity_poly.entity_id
_entity_poly.type
_entity_poly.pdbx_seq_one_letter_code
_entity_poly.pdbx_strand_id
1 'polypeptide(L)'
;MCVSKLRSGVRINAINQILENGYFLTFKKHVSVLANELRSGNIFLHNDKYCEVTEQRQIKQGRLATTNMISYIDLSTLKSASVKFACQSKVEKIEPIKVNVQIQYTDKQKNLVVCLDENYEDLEIPLNIFGVSEEYLEPGLKISVYKHEEKIIKVNLPASLLATLRKK
;
A
#
# COMPACT_ATOMS: atom_id res chain seq x y z
N MET A 1 21.54 -9.43 7.37
CA MET A 1 21.76 -10.40 6.29
C MET A 1 22.36 -11.66 6.91
N CYS A 2 21.72 -12.80 6.79
CA CYS A 2 22.47 -14.05 6.73
C CYS A 2 22.30 -14.55 5.31
N VAL A 3 23.34 -14.37 4.49
CA VAL A 3 23.42 -14.84 3.11
C VAL A 3 24.57 -15.82 3.08
N SER A 4 24.28 -17.10 2.92
CA SER A 4 25.26 -18.08 2.46
C SER A 4 25.20 -18.14 0.93
N LYS A 5 26.38 -18.29 0.33
CA LYS A 5 26.66 -18.12 -1.11
C LYS A 5 25.98 -19.23 -1.93
N LEU A 6 24.96 -18.90 -2.72
CA LEU A 6 24.50 -19.79 -3.80
C LEU A 6 25.26 -19.49 -5.09
N ARG A 7 25.83 -20.55 -5.68
CA ARG A 7 26.54 -20.52 -6.97
C ARG A 7 25.55 -20.56 -8.13
N SER A 8 25.93 -19.84 -9.19
CA SER A 8 25.60 -20.02 -10.61
C SER A 8 24.15 -20.33 -11.00
N GLY A 9 23.50 -19.32 -11.58
CA GLY A 9 22.80 -19.49 -12.87
C GLY A 9 21.42 -20.13 -12.82
N VAL A 10 20.41 -19.41 -12.32
CA VAL A 10 19.01 -19.68 -12.67
C VAL A 10 18.30 -18.35 -12.90
N ARG A 11 17.67 -18.20 -14.08
CA ARG A 11 16.78 -17.09 -14.43
C ARG A 11 15.51 -17.22 -13.58
N ILE A 12 15.33 -16.34 -12.60
CA ILE A 12 14.24 -16.44 -11.62
C ILE A 12 13.00 -15.73 -12.17
N ASN A 13 12.03 -16.51 -12.67
CA ASN A 13 10.64 -16.08 -12.66
C ASN A 13 10.18 -16.15 -11.19
N ALA A 14 10.03 -14.98 -10.59
CA ALA A 14 9.87 -14.79 -9.15
C ALA A 14 8.51 -15.31 -8.65
N ILE A 15 8.49 -16.58 -8.23
CA ILE A 15 7.44 -17.17 -7.40
C ILE A 15 8.16 -18.01 -6.36
N ASN A 16 7.97 -17.66 -5.08
CA ASN A 16 8.40 -18.33 -3.85
C ASN A 16 9.32 -19.57 -4.02
N GLN A 17 10.60 -19.45 -3.66
CA GLN A 17 11.47 -20.63 -3.59
C GLN A 17 11.16 -21.43 -2.32
N ILE A 18 10.80 -22.69 -2.52
CA ILE A 18 10.78 -23.73 -1.48
C ILE A 18 12.22 -24.16 -1.26
N LEU A 19 12.80 -23.88 -0.09
CA LEU A 19 14.07 -24.49 0.30
C LEU A 19 13.79 -25.91 0.81
N GLU A 20 14.70 -26.85 0.51
CA GLU A 20 14.54 -28.29 0.78
C GLU A 20 14.19 -28.64 2.23
N ASN A 21 14.46 -27.74 3.18
CA ASN A 21 14.15 -27.94 4.59
C ASN A 21 12.78 -27.38 5.00
N GLY A 22 11.88 -27.10 4.04
CA GLY A 22 10.52 -26.59 4.29
C GLY A 22 10.45 -25.09 4.61
N TYR A 23 11.56 -24.36 4.49
CA TYR A 23 11.58 -22.91 4.68
C TYR A 23 11.22 -22.19 3.37
N PHE A 24 10.26 -21.27 3.45
CA PHE A 24 9.89 -20.40 2.34
C PHE A 24 10.67 -19.09 2.40
N LEU A 25 11.27 -18.69 1.28
CA LEU A 25 11.81 -17.33 1.11
C LEU A 25 10.74 -16.46 0.45
N THR A 26 10.04 -15.65 1.24
CA THR A 26 9.16 -14.60 0.70
C THR A 26 10.03 -13.41 0.29
N PHE A 27 10.20 -13.21 -1.02
CA PHE A 27 10.80 -11.99 -1.54
C PHE A 27 9.82 -10.85 -1.35
N LYS A 28 10.02 -10.04 -0.31
CA LYS A 28 9.19 -8.85 -0.10
C LYS A 28 9.40 -7.88 -1.28
N LYS A 29 8.33 -7.44 -1.95
CA LYS A 29 8.39 -6.58 -3.16
C LYS A 29 8.52 -5.10 -2.79
N HIS A 30 9.66 -4.71 -2.21
CA HIS A 30 9.96 -3.31 -1.91
C HIS A 30 11.31 -2.88 -2.47
N VAL A 31 11.48 -1.56 -2.60
CA VAL A 31 12.74 -0.92 -2.99
C VAL A 31 13.20 -0.01 -1.86
N SER A 32 14.43 -0.22 -1.40
CA SER A 32 15.06 0.61 -0.38
C SER A 32 15.51 1.93 -1.00
N VAL A 33 14.88 3.04 -0.58
CA VAL A 33 15.12 4.40 -1.06
C VAL A 33 15.51 5.31 0.10
N LEU A 34 16.11 6.47 -0.17
CA LEU A 34 16.35 7.45 0.89
C LEU A 34 15.03 8.11 1.31
N ALA A 35 14.89 8.45 2.59
CA ALA A 35 13.67 9.07 3.12
C ALA A 35 13.34 10.42 2.43
N ASN A 36 14.35 11.17 1.97
CA ASN A 36 14.15 12.41 1.21
C ASN A 36 13.69 12.19 -0.24
N GLU A 37 13.74 10.97 -0.77
CA GLU A 37 13.25 10.62 -2.11
C GLU A 37 11.75 10.29 -2.10
N LEU A 38 11.15 10.10 -0.93
CA LEU A 38 9.70 9.96 -0.80
C LEU A 38 8.98 11.23 -1.26
N ARG A 39 7.87 11.05 -1.98
CA ARG A 39 6.98 12.11 -2.45
C ARG A 39 5.54 11.80 -2.04
N SER A 40 4.69 12.83 -2.06
CA SER A 40 3.26 12.66 -1.80
C SER A 40 2.66 11.58 -2.71
N GLY A 41 1.86 10.68 -2.14
CA GLY A 41 1.29 9.51 -2.82
C GLY A 41 2.18 8.27 -2.85
N ASN A 42 3.49 8.38 -2.55
CA ASN A 42 4.32 7.19 -2.38
C ASN A 42 3.84 6.40 -1.15
N ILE A 43 3.90 5.08 -1.23
CA ILE A 43 3.62 4.21 -0.08
C ILE A 43 4.93 3.57 0.38
N PHE A 44 5.18 3.59 1.68
CA PHE A 44 6.35 2.97 2.28
C PHE A 44 5.95 2.16 3.51
N LEU A 45 6.81 1.23 3.90
CA LEU A 45 6.66 0.44 5.10
C LEU A 45 7.34 1.13 6.28
N HIS A 46 6.59 1.34 7.36
CA HIS A 46 7.11 1.85 8.63
C HIS A 46 6.58 0.99 9.77
N ASN A 47 7.47 0.30 10.48
CA ASN A 47 7.11 -0.65 11.54
C ASN A 47 6.05 -1.67 11.08
N ASP A 48 6.29 -2.27 9.90
CA ASP A 48 5.39 -3.23 9.23
C ASP A 48 3.97 -2.70 8.88
N LYS A 49 3.78 -1.38 8.90
CA LYS A 49 2.55 -0.72 8.45
C LYS A 49 2.74 -0.05 7.10
N TYR A 50 1.70 -0.10 6.27
CA TYR A 50 1.65 0.63 5.02
C TYR A 50 1.29 2.09 5.27
N CYS A 51 2.20 2.99 4.91
CA CYS A 51 2.07 4.42 5.14
C CYS A 51 2.11 5.16 3.81
N GLU A 52 1.04 5.89 3.49
CA GLU A 52 0.99 6.75 2.32
C GLU A 52 1.49 8.15 2.69
N VAL A 53 2.52 8.61 2.00
CA VAL A 53 3.13 9.91 2.23
C VAL A 53 2.15 11.00 1.80
N THR A 54 1.87 11.95 2.69
CA THR A 54 1.10 13.15 2.38
C THR A 54 2.02 14.32 2.07
N GLU A 55 3.10 14.46 2.83
CA GLU A 55 4.05 15.57 2.71
C GLU A 55 5.47 15.12 3.10
N GLN A 56 6.47 15.61 2.37
CA GLN A 56 7.88 15.49 2.71
C GLN A 56 8.47 16.88 2.89
N ARG A 57 9.09 17.15 4.05
CA ARG A 57 9.78 18.42 4.31
C ARG A 57 11.15 18.21 4.94
N GLN A 58 12.10 19.07 4.61
CA GLN A 58 13.42 19.09 5.25
C GLN A 58 13.42 20.12 6.38
N ILE A 59 13.82 19.69 7.57
CA ILE A 59 13.94 20.54 8.75
C ILE A 59 15.42 20.75 9.03
N LYS A 60 15.88 22.00 8.90
CA LYS A 60 17.21 22.43 9.31
C LYS A 60 17.21 22.74 10.80
N GLN A 61 18.14 22.18 11.56
CA GLN A 61 18.37 22.48 12.96
C GLN A 61 19.77 23.11 13.09
N GLY A 62 19.81 24.43 13.24
CA GLY A 62 21.08 25.17 13.28
C GLY A 62 21.78 25.21 11.92
N ARG A 63 23.12 25.12 11.93
CA ARG A 63 23.94 25.29 10.71
C ARG A 63 24.17 24.03 9.89
N LEU A 64 24.30 22.87 10.53
CA LEU A 64 24.79 21.64 9.88
C LEU A 64 23.83 20.45 9.94
N ALA A 65 22.92 20.41 10.92
CA ALA A 65 22.01 19.27 11.07
C ALA A 65 20.74 19.50 10.24
N THR A 66 20.43 18.57 9.34
CA THR A 66 19.16 18.52 8.62
C THR A 66 18.49 17.18 8.88
N THR A 67 17.16 17.19 9.00
CA THR A 67 16.34 15.99 9.16
C THR A 67 15.22 16.00 8.13
N ASN A 68 14.81 14.83 7.66
CA ASN A 68 13.68 14.67 6.77
C ASN A 68 12.45 14.35 7.60
N MET A 69 11.45 15.22 7.60
CA MET A 69 10.15 14.93 8.21
C MET A 69 9.18 14.46 7.14
N ILE A 70 8.63 13.27 7.36
CA ILE A 70 7.63 12.63 6.50
C ILE A 70 6.31 12.61 7.24
N SER A 71 5.33 13.33 6.72
CA SER A 71 3.92 13.23 7.13
C SER A 71 3.26 12.16 6.26
N TYR A 72 2.46 11.29 6.87
CA TYR A 72 1.83 10.17 6.20
C TYR A 72 0.48 9.81 6.82
N ILE A 73 -0.31 9.03 6.09
CA ILE A 73 -1.54 8.38 6.57
C ILE A 73 -1.24 6.88 6.70
N ASP A 74 -1.51 6.31 7.88
CA ASP A 74 -1.51 4.87 8.09
C ASP A 74 -2.73 4.28 7.36
N LEU A 75 -2.50 3.45 6.34
CA LEU A 75 -3.57 2.91 5.49
C LEU A 75 -4.47 1.90 6.21
N SER A 76 -4.03 1.34 7.34
CA SER A 76 -4.85 0.43 8.14
C SER A 76 -5.86 1.15 9.04
N THR A 77 -5.51 2.35 9.51
CA THR A 77 -6.33 3.11 10.46
C THR A 77 -6.85 4.43 9.91
N LEU A 78 -6.39 4.84 8.72
CA LEU A 78 -6.62 6.12 8.08
C LEU A 78 -6.21 7.33 8.94
N LYS A 79 -5.33 7.13 9.92
CA LYS A 79 -4.84 8.19 10.82
C LYS A 79 -3.60 8.85 10.25
N SER A 80 -3.57 10.17 10.31
CA SER A 80 -2.39 10.96 9.98
C SER A 80 -1.35 10.90 11.09
N ALA A 81 -0.09 10.76 10.71
CA ALA A 81 1.07 10.78 11.61
C ALA A 81 2.28 11.40 10.90
N SER A 82 3.37 11.58 11.64
CA SER A 82 4.61 12.07 11.07
C SER A 82 5.82 11.46 11.76
N VAL A 83 6.90 11.28 11.02
CA VAL A 83 8.16 10.71 11.53
C VAL A 83 9.34 11.52 11.00
N LYS A 84 10.40 11.65 11.82
CA LYS A 84 11.66 12.28 11.43
C LYS A 84 12.69 11.20 11.12
N PHE A 85 13.37 11.37 10.00
CA PHE A 85 14.50 10.56 9.56
C PHE A 85 15.76 11.41 9.50
N ALA A 86 16.91 10.82 9.81
CA ALA A 86 18.20 11.43 9.51
C ALA A 86 18.40 11.53 7.98
N CYS A 87 19.27 12.44 7.52
CA CYS A 87 19.47 12.71 6.09
C CYS A 87 19.65 11.46 5.21
N GLN A 88 20.47 10.51 5.68
CA GLN A 88 20.82 9.29 4.92
C GLN A 88 20.01 8.05 5.35
N SER A 89 18.90 8.24 6.06
CA SER A 89 18.06 7.10 6.44
C SER A 89 17.39 6.52 5.21
N LYS A 90 17.43 5.20 5.07
CA LYS A 90 16.68 4.48 4.07
C LYS A 90 15.33 4.01 4.62
N VAL A 91 14.36 3.90 3.73
CA VAL A 91 13.02 3.41 3.98
C VAL A 91 12.61 2.46 2.87
N GLU A 92 11.75 1.51 3.19
CA GLU A 92 11.27 0.53 2.21
C GLU A 92 10.04 1.06 1.49
N LYS A 93 10.23 1.58 0.28
CA LYS A 93 9.15 2.04 -0.59
C LYS A 93 8.53 0.84 -1.28
N ILE A 94 7.20 0.77 -1.33
CA ILE A 94 6.49 -0.24 -2.10
C ILE A 94 5.91 0.38 -3.37
N GLU A 95 5.78 -0.44 -4.41
CA GLU A 95 5.09 -0.07 -5.64
C GLU A 95 3.86 -0.98 -5.76
N PRO A 96 2.69 -0.53 -5.28
CA PRO A 96 1.49 -1.34 -5.32
C PRO A 96 1.00 -1.52 -6.76
N ILE A 97 0.44 -2.69 -7.03
CA ILE A 97 -0.25 -2.99 -8.28
C ILE A 97 -1.64 -2.39 -8.19
N LYS A 98 -1.99 -1.54 -9.16
CA LYS A 98 -3.33 -0.98 -9.30
C LYS A 98 -4.17 -1.92 -10.16
N VAL A 99 -5.29 -2.39 -9.62
CA VAL A 99 -6.29 -3.20 -10.32
C VAL A 99 -7.59 -2.40 -10.36
N ASN A 100 -8.18 -2.25 -11.54
CA ASN A 100 -9.49 -1.62 -11.66
C ASN A 100 -10.55 -2.72 -11.57
N VAL A 101 -11.55 -2.50 -10.72
CA VAL A 101 -12.63 -3.46 -10.50
C VAL A 101 -13.97 -2.75 -10.49
N GLN A 102 -15.03 -3.51 -10.72
CA GLN A 102 -16.40 -3.05 -10.65
C GLN A 102 -17.12 -3.74 -9.49
N ILE A 103 -17.80 -2.96 -8.65
CA ILE A 103 -18.59 -3.51 -7.54
C ILE A 103 -19.78 -4.27 -8.09
N GLN A 104 -19.97 -5.50 -7.62
CA GLN A 104 -21.12 -6.33 -7.96
C GLN A 104 -22.20 -6.20 -6.87
N TYR A 105 -21.83 -6.47 -5.63
CA TYR A 105 -22.72 -6.35 -4.49
C TYR A 105 -21.91 -6.26 -3.18
N THR A 106 -22.59 -5.81 -2.14
CA THR A 106 -22.04 -5.73 -0.79
C THR A 106 -22.68 -6.81 0.08
N ASP A 107 -21.88 -7.75 0.58
CA ASP A 107 -22.31 -8.75 1.55
C ASP A 107 -22.09 -8.20 2.98
N LYS A 108 -23.16 -7.64 3.54
CA LYS A 108 -23.15 -7.11 4.91
C LYS A 108 -23.07 -8.19 5.99
N GLN A 109 -23.42 -9.44 5.68
CA GLN A 109 -23.31 -10.53 6.67
C GLN A 109 -21.86 -10.94 6.85
N LYS A 110 -21.09 -10.97 5.75
CA LYS A 110 -19.65 -11.28 5.76
C LYS A 110 -18.75 -10.05 5.92
N ASN A 111 -19.29 -8.83 5.89
CA ASN A 111 -18.54 -7.57 5.86
C ASN A 111 -17.56 -7.50 4.68
N LEU A 112 -18.03 -7.88 3.50
CA LEU A 112 -17.25 -7.90 2.26
C LEU A 112 -17.97 -7.15 1.13
N VAL A 113 -17.19 -6.58 0.23
CA VAL A 113 -17.64 -6.05 -1.06
C VAL A 113 -17.09 -6.97 -2.13
N VAL A 114 -17.97 -7.55 -2.92
CA VAL A 114 -17.58 -8.44 -4.03
C VAL A 114 -17.48 -7.60 -5.29
N CYS A 115 -16.33 -7.66 -5.92
CA CYS A 115 -16.00 -6.93 -7.13
C CYS A 115 -15.55 -7.89 -8.23
N LEU A 116 -15.75 -7.51 -9.49
CA LEU A 116 -15.16 -8.18 -10.64
C LEU A 116 -14.04 -7.33 -11.22
N ASP A 117 -12.93 -7.96 -11.56
CA ASP A 117 -11.87 -7.33 -12.33
C ASP A 117 -12.14 -7.38 -13.84
N GLU A 118 -11.14 -6.95 -14.64
CA GLU A 118 -11.22 -6.97 -16.11
C GLU A 118 -11.17 -8.38 -16.72
N ASN A 119 -10.70 -9.38 -15.97
CA ASN A 119 -10.65 -10.79 -16.38
C ASN A 119 -11.86 -11.59 -15.87
N TYR A 120 -12.86 -10.91 -15.30
CA TYR A 120 -14.02 -11.52 -14.66
C TYR A 120 -13.66 -12.41 -13.46
N GLU A 121 -12.52 -12.15 -12.81
CA GLU A 121 -12.18 -12.80 -11.56
C GLU A 121 -12.83 -12.05 -10.39
N ASP A 122 -13.41 -12.81 -9.47
CA ASP A 122 -13.99 -12.28 -8.25
C ASP A 122 -12.89 -11.79 -7.30
N LEU A 123 -13.08 -10.58 -6.78
CA LEU A 123 -12.24 -9.98 -5.75
C LEU A 123 -13.10 -9.60 -4.55
N GLU A 124 -12.82 -10.23 -3.42
CA GLU A 124 -13.43 -9.89 -2.14
C GLU A 124 -12.62 -8.81 -1.43
N ILE A 125 -13.27 -7.69 -1.10
CA ILE A 125 -12.65 -6.55 -0.42
C ILE A 125 -13.31 -6.38 0.95
N PRO A 126 -12.54 -6.37 2.06
CA PRO A 126 -13.08 -6.06 3.38
C PRO A 126 -13.79 -4.69 3.41
N LEU A 127 -15.01 -4.68 3.96
CA LEU A 127 -15.87 -3.49 3.99
C LEU A 127 -15.22 -2.33 4.77
N ASN A 128 -14.47 -2.65 5.83
CA ASN A 128 -13.75 -1.69 6.67
C ASN A 128 -12.73 -0.80 5.93
N ILE A 129 -12.26 -1.21 4.75
CA ILE A 129 -11.34 -0.40 3.92
C ILE A 129 -12.07 0.83 3.33
N PHE A 130 -13.40 0.78 3.20
CA PHE A 130 -14.21 1.86 2.63
C PHE A 130 -14.65 2.91 3.68
N GLY A 131 -14.69 2.52 4.96
CA GLY A 131 -15.02 3.41 6.08
C GLY A 131 -16.37 4.11 5.91
N VAL A 132 -16.41 5.44 6.00
CA VAL A 132 -17.67 6.21 5.85
C VAL A 132 -18.31 6.10 4.46
N SER A 133 -17.58 5.60 3.46
CA SER A 133 -18.07 5.51 2.08
C SER A 133 -18.88 4.24 1.81
N GLU A 134 -19.01 3.35 2.79
CA GLU A 134 -19.72 2.06 2.68
C GLU A 134 -21.18 2.22 2.23
N GLU A 135 -21.85 3.29 2.65
CA GLU A 135 -23.26 3.57 2.31
C GLU A 135 -23.47 3.89 0.82
N TYR A 136 -22.40 4.21 0.10
CA TYR A 136 -22.44 4.70 -1.29
C TYR A 136 -21.92 3.66 -2.30
N LEU A 137 -21.68 2.43 -1.84
CA LEU A 137 -21.19 1.35 -2.67
C LEU A 137 -22.36 0.74 -3.47
N GLU A 138 -22.57 1.28 -4.65
CA GLU A 138 -23.60 0.82 -5.59
C GLU A 138 -23.04 -0.23 -6.56
N PRO A 139 -23.83 -1.26 -6.93
CA PRO A 139 -23.50 -2.15 -8.04
C PRO A 139 -23.20 -1.38 -9.33
N GLY A 140 -22.17 -1.81 -10.06
CA GLY A 140 -21.71 -1.14 -11.28
C GLY A 140 -20.68 -0.02 -11.04
N LEU A 141 -20.44 0.37 -9.79
CA LEU A 141 -19.45 1.40 -9.47
C LEU A 141 -18.02 0.88 -9.74
N LYS A 142 -17.27 1.62 -10.56
CA LYS A 142 -15.87 1.32 -10.86
C LYS A 142 -14.95 1.95 -9.83
N ILE A 143 -14.10 1.13 -9.21
CA ILE A 143 -13.13 1.54 -8.18
C ILE A 143 -11.73 1.05 -8.57
N SER A 144 -10.70 1.67 -8.00
CA SER A 144 -9.32 1.19 -8.16
C SER A 144 -8.80 0.62 -6.85
N VAL A 145 -8.35 -0.62 -6.88
CA VAL A 145 -7.79 -1.35 -5.73
C VAL A 145 -6.28 -1.42 -5.88
N TYR A 146 -5.56 -1.09 -4.81
CA TYR A 146 -4.11 -1.18 -4.75
C TYR A 146 -3.72 -2.41 -3.94
N LYS A 147 -2.97 -3.32 -4.56
CA LYS A 147 -2.50 -4.57 -3.96
C LYS A 147 -0.98 -4.56 -3.78
N HIS A 148 -0.51 -5.15 -2.69
CA HIS A 148 0.90 -5.45 -2.45
C HIS A 148 1.00 -6.86 -1.86
N GLU A 149 1.69 -7.78 -2.55
CA GLU A 149 1.79 -9.20 -2.15
C GLU A 149 0.41 -9.84 -1.93
N GLU A 150 -0.51 -9.66 -2.88
CA GLU A 150 -1.93 -10.06 -2.82
C GLU A 150 -2.79 -9.39 -1.74
N LYS A 151 -2.18 -8.68 -0.80
CA LYS A 151 -2.91 -7.92 0.21
C LYS A 151 -3.45 -6.62 -0.38
N ILE A 152 -4.74 -6.37 -0.21
CA ILE A 152 -5.35 -5.07 -0.49
C ILE A 152 -4.88 -4.08 0.57
N ILE A 153 -4.24 -3.00 0.13
CA ILE A 153 -3.70 -1.97 1.03
C ILE A 153 -4.46 -0.65 0.95
N LYS A 154 -5.14 -0.38 -0.17
CA LYS A 154 -5.84 0.89 -0.40
C LYS A 154 -6.89 0.71 -1.49
N VAL A 155 -8.00 1.43 -1.37
CA VAL A 155 -9.02 1.58 -2.41
C VAL A 155 -9.19 3.06 -2.74
N ASN A 156 -9.25 3.38 -4.03
CA ASN A 156 -9.60 4.70 -4.53
C ASN A 156 -11.00 4.68 -5.10
N LEU A 157 -11.86 5.54 -4.55
CA LEU A 157 -13.20 5.77 -5.03
C LEU A 157 -13.20 6.79 -6.17
N PRO A 158 -14.14 6.70 -7.13
CA PRO A 158 -14.24 7.66 -8.20
C PRO A 158 -14.58 9.07 -7.68
N ALA A 159 -14.11 10.08 -8.40
CA ALA A 159 -14.25 11.48 -8.00
C ALA A 159 -15.72 11.91 -7.83
N SER A 160 -16.64 11.34 -8.60
CA SER A 160 -18.08 11.57 -8.48
C SER A 160 -18.61 11.21 -7.09
N LEU A 161 -18.17 10.07 -6.54
CA LEU A 161 -18.58 9.62 -5.21
C LEU A 161 -17.97 10.49 -4.11
N LEU A 162 -16.68 10.80 -4.25
CA LEU A 162 -15.97 11.69 -3.31
C LEU A 162 -16.60 13.09 -3.24
N ALA A 163 -17.16 13.59 -4.35
CA ALA A 163 -17.88 14.86 -4.38
C ALA A 163 -19.19 14.82 -3.57
N THR A 164 -19.90 13.70 -3.59
CA THR A 164 -21.12 13.50 -2.79
C THR A 164 -20.81 13.43 -1.30
N LEU A 165 -19.72 12.75 -0.92
CA LEU A 165 -19.26 12.66 0.47
C LEU A 165 -18.91 14.01 1.07
N ARG A 166 -18.35 14.94 0.27
CA ARG A 166 -17.96 16.29 0.73
C ARG A 166 -19.13 17.24 0.96
N LYS A 167 -20.32 16.93 0.43
CA LYS A 167 -21.50 17.79 0.54
C LYS A 167 -22.30 17.60 1.83
N LYS A 168 -22.04 16.50 2.56
CA LYS A 168 -22.56 16.28 3.91
C LYS A 168 -21.56 16.80 4.94
#